data_AF-D7MW62-F1
#
_entry.id   AF-D7MW62-F1
#
_cell.length_a   1.000
_cell.length_b   1.000
_cell.length_c   1.000
_cell.angle_alpha   90.00
_cell.angle_beta   90.00
_cell.angle_gamma   90.00
#
_symmetry.space_group_name_H-M   'P 1'
#
loop_
_entity.id
_entity.type
_entity.pdbx_description
1 polymer ?
#
loop_
_entity_poly.entity_id
_entity_poly.type
_entity_poly.pdbx_seq_one_letter_code
_entity_poly.pdbx_strand_id
1 'polypeptide(L)'
;MVENDKERNVNREALTALRKRARTTKTSILSPFDSMIKDIHGSSTKPLVQEVCSTCGSHDSSEPTWMMLPGADLFAAIPFHAVHTMLEKNEEKMELNY
;
A
#
# COMPACT_ATOMS: atom_id res chain seq x y z
N MET A 1 -25.37 -5.67 -7.32
CA MET A 1 -24.91 -4.46 -6.58
C MET A 1 -24.48 -4.78 -5.16
N VAL A 2 -25.26 -5.54 -4.36
CA VAL A 2 -24.93 -5.81 -2.94
C VAL A 2 -23.57 -6.48 -2.69
N GLU A 3 -23.19 -7.46 -3.52
CA GLU A 3 -21.92 -8.19 -3.34
C GLU A 3 -20.68 -7.33 -3.62
N ASN A 4 -20.76 -6.45 -4.63
CA ASN A 4 -19.69 -5.51 -4.95
C ASN A 4 -19.51 -4.46 -3.84
N ASP A 5 -20.62 -3.96 -3.26
CA ASP A 5 -20.57 -3.07 -2.12
C ASP A 5 -19.90 -3.72 -0.90
N LYS A 6 -20.15 -5.02 -0.69
CA LYS A 6 -19.53 -5.81 0.39
C LYS A 6 -18.03 -5.99 0.17
N GLU A 7 -17.59 -6.40 -1.03
CA GLU A 7 -16.15 -6.54 -1.35
C GLU A 7 -15.41 -5.21 -1.25
N ARG A 8 -16.01 -4.12 -1.71
CA ARG A 8 -15.45 -2.77 -1.57
C ARG A 8 -15.26 -2.40 -0.10
N ASN A 9 -16.25 -2.66 0.74
CA ASN A 9 -16.16 -2.38 2.17
C ASN A 9 -15.05 -3.21 2.84
N VAL A 10 -14.98 -4.50 2.54
CA VAL A 10 -13.95 -5.40 3.09
C VAL A 10 -12.55 -4.95 2.69
N ASN A 11 -12.32 -4.60 1.42
CA ASN A 11 -11.02 -4.13 0.95
C ASN A 11 -10.61 -2.80 1.62
N ARG A 12 -11.56 -1.88 1.81
CA ARG A 12 -11.32 -0.60 2.50
C ARG A 12 -10.97 -0.81 3.99
N GLU A 13 -11.65 -1.73 4.65
CA GLU A 13 -11.34 -2.12 6.04
C GLU A 13 -9.95 -2.76 6.14
N ALA A 14 -9.61 -3.67 5.22
CA ALA A 14 -8.30 -4.31 5.17
C ALA A 14 -7.17 -3.28 4.97
N LEU A 15 -7.32 -2.35 4.03
CA LEU A 15 -6.35 -1.26 3.82
C LEU A 15 -6.22 -0.36 5.06
N THR A 16 -7.33 -0.11 5.76
CA THR A 16 -7.30 0.66 7.00
C THR A 16 -6.54 -0.08 8.10
N ALA A 17 -6.70 -1.39 8.21
CA ALA A 17 -5.96 -2.22 9.16
C ALA A 17 -4.46 -2.25 8.85
N LEU A 18 -4.08 -2.40 7.58
CA LEU A 18 -2.67 -2.36 7.16
C LEU A 18 -2.03 -1.00 7.46
N ARG A 19 -2.72 0.10 7.18
CA ARG A 19 -2.25 1.46 7.52
C ARG A 19 -2.06 1.64 9.02
N LYS A 20 -3.00 1.16 9.84
CA LYS A 20 -2.85 1.17 11.31
C LYS A 20 -1.63 0.38 11.78
N ARG A 21 -1.37 -0.79 11.19
CA ARG A 21 -0.20 -1.63 11.49
C ARG A 21 1.11 -0.93 11.10
N ALA A 22 1.15 -0.33 9.91
CA ALA A 22 2.29 0.42 9.40
C ALA A 22 2.45 1.82 10.03
N ARG A 23 1.49 2.26 10.87
CA ARG A 23 1.40 3.62 11.43
C ARG A 23 1.40 4.72 10.37
N THR A 24 0.79 4.45 9.22
CA THR A 24 0.63 5.38 8.10
C THR A 24 -0.80 5.92 8.02
N THR A 25 -0.98 7.09 7.40
CA THR A 25 -2.29 7.70 7.16
C THR A 25 -2.53 7.87 5.66
N LYS A 26 -3.79 7.95 5.22
CA LYS A 26 -4.16 8.20 3.81
C LYS A 26 -3.80 9.63 3.34
N THR A 27 -3.01 10.41 4.08
CA THR A 27 -2.78 11.81 3.70
C THR A 27 -1.88 11.84 2.47
N SER A 28 -2.49 12.17 1.33
CA SER A 28 -1.93 12.36 -0.01
C SER A 28 -0.92 13.52 -0.12
N ILE A 29 -0.27 13.86 0.98
CA ILE A 29 0.79 14.83 1.04
C ILE A 29 1.92 14.10 1.75
N LEU A 30 2.83 13.53 0.97
CA LEU A 30 4.21 13.39 1.43
C LEU A 30 4.55 14.72 2.10
N SER A 31 4.95 14.69 3.38
CA SER A 31 5.43 15.91 4.03
C SER A 31 6.39 16.59 3.05
N PRO A 32 6.21 17.89 2.71
CA PRO A 32 7.01 18.56 1.68
C PRO A 32 8.54 18.42 1.87
N PHE A 33 8.99 18.02 3.06
CA PHE A 33 10.38 17.77 3.39
C PHE A 33 10.94 16.39 2.97
N ASP A 34 10.11 15.38 2.70
CA ASP A 34 10.57 14.12 2.10
C ASP A 34 10.70 14.20 0.57
N SER A 35 10.14 15.25 -0.04
CA SER A 35 10.21 15.53 -1.49
C SER A 35 11.12 16.71 -1.85
N MET A 36 11.84 17.28 -0.86
CA MET A 36 12.77 18.38 -1.06
C MET A 36 14.14 18.10 -0.43
N ILE A 37 14.97 17.31 -1.12
CA ILE A 37 16.42 17.52 -1.08
C ILE A 37 16.87 17.90 -2.49
N LYS A 38 17.27 19.17 -2.57
CA LYS A 38 17.58 19.97 -3.74
C LYS A 38 18.81 19.48 -4.49
N ASP A 39 18.80 19.80 -5.78
CA ASP A 39 19.96 20.05 -6.65
C ASP A 39 21.18 20.62 -5.91
N ILE A 40 22.09 19.79 -5.41
CA ILE A 40 23.50 20.16 -5.22
C ILE A 40 24.38 18.94 -5.49
N HIS A 41 24.90 18.90 -6.71
CA HIS A 41 26.25 18.46 -7.10
C HIS A 41 26.78 17.09 -6.63
N GLY A 42 26.98 16.17 -7.59
CA GLY A 42 28.09 15.22 -7.55
C GLY A 42 27.72 13.73 -7.54
N SER A 43 27.82 13.10 -8.72
CA SER A 43 28.31 11.73 -8.94
C SER A 43 27.99 10.66 -7.88
N SER A 44 26.84 9.98 -7.98
CA SER A 44 26.65 8.63 -7.43
C SER A 44 25.47 7.94 -8.11
N THR A 45 25.69 6.78 -8.72
CA THR A 45 24.69 5.95 -9.42
C THR A 45 23.80 5.15 -8.46
N LYS A 46 23.44 5.73 -7.31
CA LYS A 46 22.49 5.15 -6.36
C LYS A 46 21.26 6.08 -6.31
N PRO A 47 20.03 5.57 -6.42
CA PRO A 47 18.86 6.40 -6.14
C PRO A 47 18.99 6.88 -4.69
N LEU A 48 19.29 8.18 -4.51
CA LEU A 48 19.39 8.82 -3.20
C LEU A 48 18.00 9.02 -2.55
N VAL A 49 16.95 8.72 -3.31
CA VAL A 49 15.56 8.67 -2.86
C VAL A 49 15.11 7.22 -3.03
N GLN A 50 14.93 6.50 -1.92
CA GLN A 50 14.16 5.27 -1.93
C GLN A 50 12.71 5.69 -2.05
N GLU A 51 12.02 5.32 -3.14
CA GLU A 51 10.57 5.50 -3.23
C GLU A 51 9.92 4.67 -2.12
N VAL A 52 9.60 5.33 -1.01
CA VAL A 52 8.88 4.71 0.09
C VAL A 52 7.41 4.71 -0.28
N CYS A 53 6.81 3.51 -0.38
CA CYS A 53 5.38 3.38 -0.60
C CYS A 53 4.62 4.17 0.48
N SER A 54 3.75 5.10 0.07
CA SER A 54 3.01 6.00 0.97
C SER A 54 2.17 5.26 2.02
N THR A 55 1.68 4.07 1.69
CA THR A 55 0.90 3.24 2.62
C THR A 55 1.77 2.33 3.48
N CYS A 56 2.92 1.88 3.00
CA CYS A 56 3.86 1.11 3.83
C CYS A 56 4.68 2.03 4.75
N GLY A 57 5.00 3.25 4.33
CA GLY A 57 5.88 4.16 5.07
C GLY A 57 7.21 3.47 5.42
N SER A 58 7.69 3.69 6.63
CA SER A 58 8.91 3.05 7.15
C SER A 58 8.70 1.61 7.67
N HIS A 59 7.51 1.04 7.49
CA HIS A 59 7.22 -0.34 7.88
C HIS A 59 7.97 -1.35 7.01
N ASP A 60 8.32 -2.51 7.57
CA ASP A 60 9.00 -3.56 6.83
C ASP A 60 8.09 -4.11 5.72
N SER A 61 8.42 -3.78 4.48
CA SER A 61 7.68 -4.21 3.29
C SER A 61 7.71 -5.72 3.08
N SER A 62 8.70 -6.40 3.65
CA SER A 62 8.90 -7.85 3.56
C SER A 62 8.21 -8.61 4.70
N GLU A 63 7.64 -7.92 5.69
CA GLU A 63 7.00 -8.57 6.84
C GLU A 63 5.90 -9.52 6.33
N PRO A 64 5.93 -10.81 6.74
CA PRO A 64 4.91 -11.77 6.32
C PRO A 64 3.53 -11.32 6.82
N THR A 65 2.61 -11.23 5.89
CA THR A 65 1.22 -10.88 6.14
C THR A 65 0.32 -11.97 5.57
N TRP A 66 -0.55 -12.49 6.43
CA TRP A 66 -1.48 -13.55 6.06
C TRP A 66 -2.67 -12.96 5.29
N MET A 67 -2.92 -13.52 4.11
CA MET A 67 -4.06 -13.17 3.27
C MET A 67 -4.71 -14.43 2.74
N MET A 68 -6.05 -14.43 2.67
CA MET A 68 -6.79 -15.46 1.95
C MET A 68 -6.74 -15.15 0.45
N LEU A 69 -6.31 -16.11 -0.37
CA LEU A 69 -6.19 -15.92 -1.80
C LEU A 69 -7.59 -15.92 -2.45
N PRO A 70 -7.98 -14.87 -3.21
CA PRO A 70 -9.27 -14.88 -3.88
C PRO A 70 -9.42 -16.10 -4.81
N GLY A 71 -10.51 -16.85 -4.67
CA GLY A 71 -10.78 -18.03 -5.49
C GLY A 71 -10.08 -19.31 -5.06
N ALA A 72 -9.25 -19.28 -4.02
CA ALA A 72 -8.69 -20.47 -3.38
C ALA A 72 -8.97 -20.39 -1.88
N ASP A 73 -9.57 -21.41 -1.26
CA ASP A 73 -9.77 -21.47 0.19
C ASP A 73 -8.43 -21.77 0.90
N LEU A 74 -7.45 -20.89 0.69
CA LEU A 74 -6.06 -21.03 1.09
C LEU A 74 -5.53 -19.70 1.63
N PHE A 75 -4.91 -19.78 2.80
CA PHE A 75 -4.16 -18.68 3.38
C PHE A 75 -2.69 -18.77 2.96
N ALA A 76 -2.14 -17.65 2.50
CA ALA A 76 -0.73 -17.53 2.18
C ALA A 76 -0.10 -16.41 3.01
N ALA A 77 1.13 -16.64 3.48
CA ALA A 77 1.98 -15.58 3.99
C ALA A 77 2.65 -14.91 2.80
N ILE A 78 2.26 -13.69 2.52
CA ILE A 78 2.82 -12.88 1.43
C ILE A 78 3.39 -11.58 2.00
N PRO A 79 4.40 -10.96 1.34
CA PRO A 79 5.00 -9.72 1.82
C PRO A 79 3.96 -8.63 2.04
N PHE A 80 4.09 -7.87 3.14
CA PHE A 80 3.19 -6.77 3.49
C PHE A 80 2.91 -5.84 2.30
N HIS A 81 3.95 -5.41 1.59
CA HIS A 81 3.80 -4.50 0.45
C HIS A 81 3.04 -5.13 -0.72
N ALA A 82 3.16 -6.44 -0.92
CA ALA A 82 2.39 -7.15 -1.95
C ALA A 82 0.90 -7.19 -1.61
N VAL A 83 0.54 -7.51 -0.35
CA VAL A 83 -0.85 -7.49 0.13
C VAL A 83 -1.47 -6.11 -0.06
N HIS A 84 -0.76 -5.09 0.42
CA HIS A 84 -1.21 -3.70 0.33
C HIS A 84 -1.41 -3.26 -1.13
N THR A 85 -0.44 -3.50 -2.02
CA THR A 85 -0.54 -3.13 -3.44
C THR A 85 -1.71 -3.84 -4.14
N MET A 86 -1.98 -5.10 -3.81
CA MET A 86 -3.11 -5.84 -4.37
C MET A 86 -4.45 -5.23 -3.94
N LEU A 87 -4.58 -4.87 -2.65
CA LEU A 87 -5.80 -4.27 -2.12
C LEU A 87 -6.06 -2.86 -2.69
N GLU A 88 -5.03 -2.02 -2.87
CA GLU A 88 -5.20 -0.70 -3.49
C GLU A 88 -5.63 -0.79 -4.95
N LYS A 89 -4.99 -1.65 -5.75
CA LYS A 89 -5.40 -1.89 -7.14
C LYS A 89 -6.83 -2.40 -7.24
N ASN A 90 -7.29 -3.18 -6.26
CA ASN A 90 -8.67 -3.65 -6.20
C ASN A 90 -9.64 -2.53 -5.83
N GLU A 91 -9.29 -1.65 -4.89
CA GLU A 91 -10.08 -0.45 -4.56
C GLU A 91 -10.23 0.46 -5.78
N GLU A 92 -9.13 0.78 -6.48
CA GLU A 92 -9.14 1.60 -7.71
C GLU A 92 -10.01 1.01 -8.82
N LYS A 93 -9.90 -0.30 -9.09
CA LYS A 93 -10.73 -0.98 -10.10
C LYS A 93 -12.21 -0.94 -9.76
N MET A 94 -12.57 -0.99 -8.48
CA MET A 94 -13.97 -0.89 -8.04
C MET A 94 -14.50 0.54 -8.12
N GLU A 95 -13.65 1.55 -7.99
CA GLU A 95 -14.01 2.96 -8.21
C GLU A 95 -14.24 3.29 -9.71
N LEU A 96 -13.50 2.65 -10.62
CA LEU A 96 -13.62 2.87 -12.07
C LEU A 96 -14.83 2.19 -12.73
N ASN A 97 -15.46 1.22 -12.06
CA ASN A 97 -16.59 0.44 -12.62
C ASN A 97 -17.96 1.10 -12.36
N TYR A 98 -18.01 2.43 -12.24
CA TYR A 98 -19.21 3.22 -11.94
C TYR A 98 -19.44 4.32 -12.98
#